data_AF-A0A9Q7ZSG3-F1
#
_entry.id   AF-A0A9Q7ZSG3-F1
#
_cell.length_a   1.000
_cell.length_b   1.000
_cell.length_c   1.000
_cell.angle_alpha   90.00
_cell.angle_beta   90.00
_cell.angle_gamma   90.00
#
_symmetry.space_group_name_H-M   'P 1'
#
loop_
_entity.id
_entity.type
_entity.pdbx_description
1 polymer ?
#
loop_
_entity_poly.entity_id
_entity_poly.type
_entity_poly.pdbx_seq_one_letter_code
_entity_poly.pdbx_strand_id
1 'polypeptide(L)'
;MTALNKQALIAKIKKQTESFDTVVLKEDEANLLLNELEAAEKRIAELEARAITLPQRLQPGADGYDDWYVHSADDGEYLKVDDVIAAIRAAGIGVKGE
;
A
#
# COMPACT_ATOMS: atom_id res chain seq x y z
N MET A 1 -11.02 -9.73 -24.96
CA MET A 1 -11.77 -10.53 -23.96
C MET A 1 -12.75 -9.58 -23.30
N THR A 2 -14.06 -9.81 -23.48
CA THR A 2 -15.12 -8.95 -22.93
C THR A 2 -15.03 -8.98 -21.42
N ALA A 3 -14.66 -7.84 -20.81
CA ALA A 3 -14.76 -7.68 -19.36
C ALA A 3 -16.22 -7.85 -18.97
N LEU A 4 -16.60 -9.04 -18.51
CA LEU A 4 -17.88 -9.27 -17.89
C LEU A 4 -17.93 -8.32 -16.68
N ASN A 5 -18.93 -7.45 -16.63
CA ASN A 5 -19.05 -6.49 -15.55
C ASN A 5 -19.25 -7.26 -14.22
N LYS A 6 -18.28 -7.19 -13.30
CA LYS A 6 -18.33 -7.87 -11.99
C LYS A 6 -19.61 -7.57 -11.23
N GLN A 7 -20.12 -6.34 -11.35
CA GLN A 7 -21.41 -5.96 -10.77
C GLN A 7 -22.58 -6.79 -11.34
N ALA A 8 -22.55 -7.10 -12.64
CA ALA A 8 -23.58 -7.92 -13.29
C ALA A 8 -23.53 -9.38 -12.84
N LEU A 9 -22.33 -9.94 -12.63
CA LEU A 9 -22.19 -11.30 -12.09
C LEU A 9 -22.68 -11.36 -10.64
N ILE A 10 -22.33 -10.37 -9.81
CA ILE A 10 -22.85 -10.26 -8.43
C ILE A 10 -24.38 -10.14 -8.43
N ALA A 11 -24.96 -9.34 -9.33
CA ALA A 11 -26.41 -9.21 -9.45
C ALA A 11 -27.08 -10.54 -9.84
N LYS A 12 -26.47 -11.30 -10.77
CA LYS A 12 -26.94 -12.63 -11.16
C LYS A 12 -26.88 -13.61 -9.98
N ILE A 13 -25.81 -13.59 -9.19
CA ILE A 13 -25.67 -14.43 -7.98
C ILE A 13 -26.75 -14.07 -6.96
N LYS A 14 -26.92 -12.79 -6.64
CA LYS A 14 -27.96 -12.31 -5.70
C LYS A 14 -29.36 -12.75 -6.10
N LYS A 15 -29.71 -12.59 -7.38
CA LYS A 15 -31.01 -13.02 -7.90
C LYS A 15 -31.22 -14.54 -7.78
N GLN A 16 -30.17 -15.34 -8.00
CA GLN A 16 -30.26 -16.78 -7.79
C GLN A 16 -30.48 -17.10 -6.31
N THR A 17 -29.76 -16.45 -5.39
CA THR A 17 -29.92 -16.67 -3.94
C THR A 17 -31.25 -16.21 -3.37
N GLU A 18 -31.98 -15.31 -4.07
CA GLU A 18 -33.35 -14.92 -3.70
C GLU A 18 -34.38 -16.02 -4.04
N SER A 19 -34.09 -16.85 -5.05
CA SER A 19 -35.02 -17.84 -5.58
C SER A 19 -34.61 -19.29 -5.29
N PHE A 20 -33.34 -19.53 -4.97
CA PHE A 20 -32.74 -20.85 -4.81
C PHE A 20 -31.66 -20.84 -3.72
N ASP A 21 -31.57 -21.94 -2.96
CA ASP A 21 -30.51 -22.15 -1.94
C ASP A 21 -29.12 -22.43 -2.54
N THR A 22 -29.03 -22.60 -3.86
CA THR A 22 -27.79 -22.92 -4.57
C THR A 22 -27.56 -21.93 -5.71
N VAL A 23 -26.28 -21.67 -6.01
CA VAL A 23 -25.85 -20.77 -7.09
C VAL A 23 -25.16 -21.58 -8.17
N VAL A 24 -25.62 -21.43 -9.41
CA VAL A 24 -24.98 -22.03 -10.59
C VAL A 24 -24.20 -20.96 -11.33
N LEU A 25 -22.90 -21.21 -11.48
CA LEU A 25 -21.97 -20.39 -12.24
C LEU A 25 -21.40 -21.21 -13.39
N LYS A 26 -21.13 -20.55 -14.52
CA LYS A 26 -20.30 -21.15 -15.56
C LYS A 26 -18.85 -21.20 -15.08
N GLU A 27 -18.09 -22.17 -15.59
CA GLU A 27 -16.66 -22.31 -15.26
C GLU A 27 -15.89 -21.01 -15.51
N ASP A 28 -16.10 -20.36 -16.66
CA ASP A 28 -15.48 -19.06 -16.98
C ASP A 28 -15.83 -17.95 -15.98
N GLU A 29 -17.07 -17.95 -15.46
CA GLU A 29 -17.53 -16.97 -14.46
C GLU A 29 -16.83 -17.22 -13.11
N ALA A 30 -16.66 -18.48 -12.72
CA ALA A 30 -15.95 -18.88 -11.51
C ALA A 30 -14.45 -18.59 -11.59
N ASN A 31 -13.79 -18.96 -12.70
CA ASN A 31 -12.37 -18.70 -12.93
C ASN A 31 -12.05 -17.20 -12.94
N LEU A 32 -12.95 -16.36 -13.46
CA LEU A 32 -12.78 -14.91 -13.44
C LEU A 32 -12.79 -14.36 -12.00
N LEU A 33 -13.70 -14.84 -11.14
CA LEU A 33 -13.74 -14.43 -9.73
C LEU A 33 -12.48 -14.88 -8.97
N LEU A 34 -11.99 -16.09 -9.26
CA LEU A 34 -10.77 -16.62 -8.65
C LEU A 34 -9.54 -15.80 -9.07
N ASN A 35 -9.36 -15.54 -10.36
CA ASN A 35 -8.24 -14.73 -10.87
C ASN A 35 -8.23 -13.31 -10.27
N GLU A 36 -9.40 -12.72 -10.08
CA GLU A 36 -9.55 -11.41 -9.43
C GLU A 36 -9.17 -11.45 -7.95
N LEU A 37 -9.56 -12.51 -7.24
CA LEU A 37 -9.18 -12.71 -5.84
C LEU A 37 -7.66 -12.89 -5.72
N GLU A 38 -7.07 -13.77 -6.52
CA GLU A 38 -5.62 -14.00 -6.53
C GLU A 38 -4.83 -12.72 -6.88
N ALA A 39 -5.33 -11.93 -7.84
CA ALA A 39 -4.72 -10.65 -8.19
C ALA A 39 -4.80 -9.64 -7.03
N ALA A 40 -5.92 -9.60 -6.31
CA ALA A 40 -6.09 -8.75 -5.14
C ALA A 40 -5.19 -9.20 -3.97
N GLU A 41 -5.12 -10.50 -3.69
CA GLU A 41 -4.24 -11.08 -2.66
C GLU A 41 -2.77 -10.78 -2.96
N LYS A 42 -2.34 -10.97 -4.21
CA LYS A 42 -0.99 -10.61 -4.65
C LYS A 42 -0.72 -9.12 -4.45
N ARG A 43 -1.69 -8.26 -4.79
CA ARG A 43 -1.54 -6.81 -4.61
C ARG A 43 -1.46 -6.42 -3.13
N ILE A 44 -2.23 -7.08 -2.26
CA ILE A 44 -2.17 -6.89 -0.80
C ILE A 44 -0.80 -7.30 -0.29
N ALA A 45 -0.31 -8.50 -0.64
CA ALA A 45 1.02 -8.97 -0.25
C ALA A 45 2.14 -8.02 -0.72
N GLU A 46 2.05 -7.50 -1.96
CA GLU A 46 2.97 -6.48 -2.46
C GLU A 46 2.93 -5.19 -1.64
N LEU A 47 1.75 -4.76 -1.18
CA LEU A 47 1.58 -3.55 -0.38
C LEU A 47 2.06 -3.75 1.06
N GLU A 48 1.78 -4.91 1.66
CA GLU A 48 2.23 -5.28 3.01
C GLU A 48 3.75 -5.47 3.08
N ALA A 49 4.38 -5.91 1.99
CA ALA A 49 5.82 -6.05 1.88
C ALA A 49 6.56 -4.71 1.66
N ARG A 50 5.85 -3.59 1.43
CA ARG A 50 6.50 -2.28 1.24
C ARG A 50 7.11 -1.82 2.55
N ALA A 51 8.42 -1.61 2.54
CA ALA A 51 9.16 -0.97 3.61
C ALA A 51 9.80 0.32 3.11
N ILE A 52 9.93 1.29 4.00
CA ILE A 52 10.70 2.51 3.76
C ILE A 52 12.01 2.44 4.54
N THR A 53 13.11 2.75 3.89
CA THR A 53 14.38 3.01 4.56
C THR A 53 14.43 4.49 4.90
N LEU A 54 14.48 4.81 6.20
CA LEU A 54 14.63 6.18 6.66
C LEU A 54 16.05 6.69 6.35
N PRO A 55 16.23 8.00 6.08
CA PRO A 55 17.55 8.59 5.89
C PRO A 55 18.35 8.59 7.19
N GLN A 56 19.63 8.95 7.10
CA GLN A 56 20.54 9.03 8.25
C GLN A 56 19.95 9.91 9.36
N ARG A 57 19.92 9.38 10.58
CA ARG A 57 19.48 10.09 11.78
C ARG A 57 20.51 11.14 12.19
N LEU A 58 20.01 12.21 12.80
CA LEU A 58 20.76 13.43 13.09
C LEU A 58 20.66 13.76 14.59
N GLN A 59 21.80 13.96 15.25
CA GLN A 59 21.86 14.35 16.67
C GLN A 59 22.29 15.82 16.79
N PRO A 60 21.63 16.62 17.64
CA PRO A 60 22.12 17.94 18.02
C PRO A 60 23.39 17.78 18.87
N GLY A 61 24.44 18.47 18.45
CA GLY A 61 25.62 18.72 19.27
C GLY A 61 25.66 20.18 19.68
N ALA A 62 26.30 20.46 20.81
CA ALA A 62 26.65 21.80 21.20
C ALA A 62 28.16 21.87 21.47
N ASP A 63 28.83 22.87 20.91
CA ASP A 63 30.22 23.20 21.24
C ASP A 63 30.26 24.57 21.95
N GLY A 64 29.87 24.57 23.23
CA GLY A 64 29.73 25.78 24.04
C GLY A 64 28.29 26.27 24.19
N TYR A 65 28.13 27.48 24.75
CA TYR A 65 26.80 27.99 25.14
C TYR A 65 25.93 28.48 23.97
N ASP A 66 26.53 28.79 22.81
CA ASP A 66 25.83 29.42 21.67
C ASP A 66 26.13 28.75 20.31
N ASP A 67 26.92 27.66 20.29
CA ASP A 67 27.24 26.95 19.05
C ASP A 67 26.51 25.60 19.03
N TRP A 68 25.42 25.55 18.27
CA TRP A 68 24.63 24.34 18.04
C TRP A 68 24.84 23.87 16.62
N TYR A 69 25.16 22.58 16.48
CA TYR A 69 25.28 21.94 15.18
C TYR A 69 24.52 20.62 15.16
N VAL A 70 24.33 20.09 13.96
CA VAL A 70 23.66 18.81 13.75
C VAL A 70 24.63 17.89 13.02
N HIS A 71 24.81 16.68 13.52
CA HIS A 71 25.70 15.68 12.92
C HIS A 71 24.99 14.34 12.79
N SER A 72 25.50 13.49 11.90
CA SER A 72 24.97 12.14 11.71
C SER A 72 25.26 11.25 12.91
N ALA A 73 24.24 10.56 13.39
CA ALA A 73 24.34 9.58 14.47
C ALA A 73 23.34 8.45 14.21
N ASP A 74 23.70 7.22 14.55
CA ASP A 74 22.83 6.05 14.32
C ASP A 74 21.56 6.08 15.20
N ASP A 75 21.65 6.72 16.36
CA ASP A 75 20.58 6.90 17.33
C ASP A 75 20.05 8.34 17.43
N GLY A 76 20.41 9.19 16.46
CA GLY A 76 20.13 10.64 16.48
C GLY A 76 18.64 11.03 16.55
N GLU A 77 18.31 12.09 17.28
CA GLU A 77 16.92 12.50 17.55
C GLU A 77 16.12 12.99 16.33
N TYR A 78 16.76 13.52 15.31
CA TYR A 78 16.10 14.19 14.18
C TYR A 78 16.30 13.48 12.84
N LEU A 79 15.41 13.77 11.90
CA LEU A 79 15.53 13.46 10.49
C LEU A 79 15.34 14.73 9.68
N LYS A 80 16.07 14.87 8.58
CA LYS A 80 15.87 15.98 7.66
C LYS A 80 14.59 15.76 6.86
N VAL A 81 13.67 16.72 6.91
CA VAL A 81 12.33 16.61 6.30
C VAL A 81 12.39 16.30 4.81
N ASP A 82 13.23 17.02 4.06
CA ASP A 82 13.38 16.82 2.61
C ASP A 82 13.82 15.39 2.26
N ASP A 83 14.75 14.84 3.05
CA ASP A 83 15.29 13.49 2.81
C ASP A 83 14.26 12.42 3.17
N VAL A 84 13.43 12.66 4.20
CA VAL A 84 12.30 11.77 4.54
C VAL A 84 11.26 11.78 3.43
N ILE A 85 10.91 12.96 2.90
CA ILE A 85 9.97 13.08 1.78
C ILE A 85 10.52 12.36 0.55
N ALA A 86 11.81 12.53 0.26
CA ALA A 86 12.48 11.83 -0.83
C ALA A 86 12.43 10.30 -0.64
N ALA A 87 12.69 9.80 0.57
CA ALA A 87 12.60 8.38 0.89
C ALA A 87 11.17 7.83 0.73
N ILE A 88 10.14 8.58 1.15
CA ILE A 88 8.73 8.19 0.99
C ILE A 88 8.36 8.09 -0.49
N ARG A 89 8.77 9.08 -1.30
CA ARG A 89 8.54 9.07 -2.75
C ARG A 89 9.28 7.93 -3.46
N ALA A 90 10.53 7.64 -3.05
CA ALA A 90 11.30 6.52 -3.57
C ALA A 90 10.64 5.17 -3.27
N ALA A 91 9.94 5.05 -2.13
CA ALA A 91 9.10 3.89 -1.81
C ALA A 91 7.78 3.84 -2.59
N GLY A 92 7.53 4.80 -3.51
CA GLY A 92 6.33 4.87 -4.32
C GLY A 92 5.06 5.25 -3.53
N ILE A 93 5.24 5.97 -2.42
CA ILE A 93 4.16 6.44 -1.54
C ILE A 93 3.98 7.95 -1.78
N GLY A 94 2.74 8.39 -1.93
CA GLY A 94 2.41 9.81 -2.05
C GLY A 94 2.43 10.53 -0.69
N VAL A 95 2.98 11.74 -0.65
CA VAL A 95 2.97 12.63 0.52
C VAL A 95 1.88 13.68 0.31
N LYS A 96 0.96 13.84 1.27
CA LYS A 96 -0.12 14.84 1.20
C LYS A 96 0.29 16.11 1.95
N GLY A 97 -0.02 17.28 1.39
CA GLY A 97 0.21 18.57 2.05
C GLY A 97 1.62 19.14 1.85
N GLU A 98 2.39 18.59 0.90
CA GLU A 98 3.33 19.41 0.12
C GLU A 98 2.60 20.41 -0.77
#